data_AF-A0A0Z8L158-F1
#
_entry.id   AF-A0A0Z8L158-F1
#
_cell.length_a   1.000
_cell.length_b   1.000
_cell.length_c   1.000
_cell.angle_alpha   90.00
_cell.angle_beta   90.00
_cell.angle_gamma   90.00
#
_symmetry.space_group_name_H-M   'P 1'
#
loop_
_entity.id
_entity.type
_entity.pdbx_description
1 polymer ?
#
loop_
_entity_poly.entity_id
_entity_poly.type
_entity_poly.pdbx_seq_one_letter_code
_entity_poly.pdbx_strand_id
1 'polypeptide(L)'
;MTKGYQQRFSLSILLWMRQDKPRQAGMDYWSDGHAQIIAASPGLLEYRQQHLSETEHNFWPKATGLETAILEDRRIDGIAEVTYQKLLAPIGGRRQTALAFEDEVNVFRRTLMHMGFPYSSRWYHTSTQGETQLRDVLYFRRKDGVKSGSFKKFVQDGLASQLVTIPGVTEVRTQVYLPWNKATWNTPNVAHDNPKEDHLHASIILGFADQAARETFYANLAPQLNAEVVQYASAVHAYHIEKTLPFVLDGKRM
;
A
#
# COMPACT_ATOMS: atom_id res chain seq x y z
N MET A 1 26.88 0.22 -12.40
CA MET A 1 26.34 -0.13 -11.07
C MET A 1 24.89 -0.53 -11.24
N THR A 2 24.53 -1.78 -10.94
CA THR A 2 23.13 -2.22 -10.88
C THR A 2 22.46 -1.47 -9.73
N LYS A 3 21.33 -0.80 -10.00
CA LYS A 3 20.57 -0.13 -8.94
C LYS A 3 20.13 -1.18 -7.91
N GLY A 4 20.20 -0.85 -6.62
CA GLY A 4 19.73 -1.72 -5.52
C GLY A 4 18.21 -1.89 -5.44
N TYR A 5 17.49 -1.57 -6.52
CA TYR A 5 16.04 -1.68 -6.63
C TYR A 5 15.59 -1.76 -8.09
N GLN A 6 14.37 -2.26 -8.29
CA GLN A 6 13.64 -2.24 -9.54
C GLN A 6 12.56 -1.16 -9.49
N GLN A 7 12.44 -0.35 -10.55
CA GLN A 7 11.39 0.66 -10.65
C GLN A 7 10.14 0.04 -11.27
N ARG A 8 8.98 0.37 -10.70
CA ARG A 8 7.69 -0.14 -11.15
C ARG A 8 6.71 0.99 -11.39
N PHE A 9 5.79 0.74 -12.32
CA PHE A 9 4.56 1.50 -12.41
C PHE A 9 3.47 0.68 -11.71
N SER A 10 3.02 1.20 -10.56
CA SER A 10 2.04 0.54 -9.71
C SER A 10 0.91 1.48 -9.34
N LEU A 11 -0.22 0.86 -9.04
CA LEU A 11 -1.39 1.47 -8.46
C LEU A 11 -1.64 0.76 -7.12
N SER A 12 -2.03 1.53 -6.12
CA SER A 12 -2.50 1.02 -4.84
C SER A 12 -3.92 1.53 -4.66
N ILE A 13 -4.88 0.62 -4.69
CA ILE A 13 -6.28 0.93 -4.44
C ILE A 13 -6.58 0.51 -3.01
N LEU A 14 -6.84 1.50 -2.16
CA LEU A 14 -7.21 1.29 -0.76
C LEU A 14 -8.70 1.02 -0.68
N LEU A 15 -9.08 0.02 0.10
CA LEU A 15 -10.42 -0.54 0.09
C LEU A 15 -10.97 -0.59 1.52
N TRP A 16 -12.23 -0.19 1.65
CA TRP A 16 -12.99 -0.31 2.89
C TRP A 16 -14.22 -1.17 2.62
N MET A 17 -14.37 -2.24 3.37
CA MET A 17 -15.50 -3.14 3.27
C MET A 17 -16.77 -2.44 3.73
N ARG A 18 -17.89 -2.87 3.15
CA ARG A 18 -19.20 -2.47 3.61
C ARG A 18 -19.41 -2.84 5.08
N GLN A 19 -20.11 -1.96 5.80
CA GLN A 19 -20.41 -2.13 7.23
C GLN A 19 -21.81 -2.70 7.49
N ASP A 20 -22.66 -2.83 6.46
CA ASP A 20 -23.98 -3.48 6.55
C ASP A 20 -23.91 -5.01 6.44
N LYS A 21 -22.71 -5.57 6.28
CA LYS A 21 -22.43 -7.01 6.22
C LYS A 21 -21.21 -7.34 7.10
N PRO A 22 -21.05 -8.60 7.54
CA PRO A 22 -19.83 -9.02 8.20
C PRO A 22 -18.61 -8.77 7.30
N ARG A 23 -17.55 -8.19 7.86
CA ARG A 23 -16.31 -7.87 7.13
C ARG A 23 -15.78 -9.05 6.33
N GLN A 24 -15.71 -10.23 6.95
CA GLN A 24 -15.18 -11.43 6.32
C GLN A 24 -15.93 -11.80 5.03
N ALA A 25 -17.25 -11.64 4.98
CA ALA A 25 -18.02 -11.91 3.77
C ALA A 25 -17.63 -10.97 2.61
N GLY A 26 -17.30 -9.71 2.92
CA GLY A 26 -16.75 -8.76 1.94
C GLY A 26 -15.34 -9.14 1.49
N MET A 27 -14.47 -9.53 2.42
CA MET A 27 -13.11 -10.00 2.12
C MET A 27 -13.13 -11.26 1.23
N ASP A 28 -13.99 -12.23 1.53
CA ASP A 28 -14.14 -13.48 0.78
C ASP A 28 -14.61 -13.19 -0.65
N TYR A 29 -15.70 -12.41 -0.79
CA TYR A 29 -16.21 -12.02 -2.10
C TYR A 29 -15.17 -11.23 -2.91
N TRP A 30 -14.42 -10.33 -2.25
CA TRP A 30 -13.34 -9.58 -2.89
C TRP A 30 -12.23 -10.50 -3.41
N SER A 31 -11.82 -11.49 -2.62
CA SER A 31 -10.76 -12.44 -2.99
C SER A 31 -11.20 -13.54 -3.97
N ASP A 32 -12.50 -13.68 -4.21
CA ASP A 32 -13.06 -14.64 -5.16
C ASP A 32 -13.51 -13.94 -6.46
N GLY A 33 -14.82 -13.71 -6.63
CA GLY A 33 -15.40 -13.20 -7.86
C GLY A 33 -14.80 -11.87 -8.35
N HIS A 34 -14.63 -10.89 -7.45
CA HIS A 34 -14.09 -9.58 -7.83
C HIS A 34 -12.63 -9.69 -8.31
N ALA A 35 -11.82 -10.54 -7.67
CA ALA A 35 -10.43 -10.71 -8.04
C ALA A 35 -10.27 -11.22 -9.48
N GLN A 36 -11.16 -12.10 -9.92
CA GLN A 36 -11.15 -12.65 -11.29
C GLN A 36 -11.40 -11.58 -12.35
N ILE A 37 -12.25 -10.58 -12.06
CA ILE A 37 -12.51 -9.44 -12.95
C ILE A 37 -11.22 -8.64 -13.18
N ILE A 38 -10.49 -8.34 -12.10
CA ILE A 38 -9.26 -7.56 -12.17
C ILE A 38 -8.14 -8.37 -12.83
N ALA A 39 -7.94 -9.63 -12.41
CA ALA A 39 -6.96 -10.55 -13.01
C ALA A 39 -7.21 -10.74 -14.51
N ALA A 40 -8.45 -10.54 -14.96
CA ALA A 40 -8.79 -10.59 -16.37
C ALA A 40 -8.18 -9.46 -17.23
N SER A 41 -7.69 -8.40 -16.60
CA SER A 41 -7.19 -7.21 -17.29
C SER A 41 -5.90 -7.48 -18.07
N PRO A 42 -5.79 -7.02 -19.33
CA PRO A 42 -4.58 -7.19 -20.11
C PRO A 42 -3.43 -6.32 -19.58
N GLY A 43 -2.19 -6.80 -19.74
CA GLY A 43 -0.98 -6.02 -19.46
C GLY A 43 -0.58 -5.90 -17.99
N LEU A 44 -1.27 -6.61 -17.09
CA LEU A 44 -0.84 -6.79 -15.72
C LEU A 44 0.51 -7.52 -15.66
N LEU A 45 1.38 -7.05 -14.77
CA LEU A 45 2.59 -7.76 -14.37
C LEU A 45 2.34 -8.48 -13.06
N GLU A 46 1.82 -7.76 -12.06
CA GLU A 46 1.38 -8.35 -10.80
C GLU A 46 0.01 -7.79 -10.43
N TYR A 47 -0.82 -8.64 -9.84
CA TYR A 47 -2.00 -8.24 -9.10
C TYR A 47 -2.04 -9.06 -7.82
N ARG A 48 -1.98 -8.35 -6.69
CA ARG A 48 -2.05 -8.91 -5.35
C ARG A 48 -3.13 -8.20 -4.56
N GLN A 49 -3.85 -8.95 -3.74
CA GLN A 49 -4.64 -8.39 -2.66
C GLN A 49 -3.83 -8.50 -1.36
N GLN A 50 -3.71 -7.40 -0.65
CA GLN A 50 -3.20 -7.36 0.72
C GLN A 50 -4.40 -7.20 1.64
N HIS A 51 -4.71 -8.22 2.45
CA HIS A 51 -5.77 -8.16 3.45
C HIS A 51 -5.15 -7.60 4.73
N LEU A 52 -5.59 -6.42 5.15
CA LEU A 52 -5.05 -5.78 6.35
C LEU A 52 -5.74 -6.32 7.60
N SER A 53 -5.03 -6.36 8.71
CA SER A 53 -5.60 -6.83 9.96
C SER A 53 -6.68 -5.88 10.47
N GLU A 54 -7.76 -6.48 10.96
CA GLU A 54 -8.82 -5.78 11.68
C GLU A 54 -8.36 -5.33 13.07
N THR A 55 -7.42 -6.05 13.69
CA THR A 55 -7.03 -5.83 15.10
C THR A 55 -5.56 -5.43 15.27
N GLU A 56 -4.67 -5.87 14.39
CA GLU A 56 -3.24 -5.54 14.45
C GLU A 56 -2.91 -4.31 13.58
N HIS A 57 -3.12 -3.13 14.16
CA HIS A 57 -2.75 -1.85 13.57
C HIS A 57 -2.34 -0.84 14.67
N ASN A 58 -1.97 0.39 14.29
CA ASN A 58 -1.52 1.46 15.20
C ASN A 58 -0.21 1.20 15.97
N PHE A 59 0.60 0.23 15.54
CA PHE A 59 1.81 -0.17 16.28
C PHE A 59 3.08 0.60 15.89
N TRP A 60 3.01 1.61 15.01
CA TRP A 60 4.15 2.50 14.80
C TRP A 60 4.48 3.26 16.10
N PRO A 61 5.76 3.35 16.52
CA PRO A 61 6.13 4.00 17.76
C PRO A 61 5.74 5.47 17.78
N LYS A 62 5.16 5.90 18.91
CA LYS A 62 4.73 7.28 19.12
C LYS A 62 5.91 8.25 19.12
N ALA A 63 5.71 9.44 18.56
CA ALA A 63 6.64 10.56 18.64
C ALA A 63 5.87 11.89 18.61
N THR A 64 6.44 12.93 19.22
CA THR A 64 5.84 14.28 19.22
C THR A 64 5.69 14.78 17.79
N GLY A 65 4.48 15.23 17.43
CA GLY A 65 4.16 15.72 16.09
C GLY A 65 3.92 14.63 15.05
N LEU A 66 3.78 13.36 15.48
CA LEU A 66 3.47 12.23 14.61
C LEU A 66 2.18 11.53 15.06
N GLU A 67 1.16 11.57 14.21
CA GLU A 67 -0.06 10.80 14.36
C GLU A 67 0.19 9.33 14.00
N THR A 68 -0.08 8.42 14.93
CA THR A 68 0.02 6.96 14.69
C THR A 68 -1.29 6.22 14.90
N ALA A 69 -2.27 6.88 15.51
CA ALA A 69 -3.61 6.33 15.71
C ALA A 69 -4.44 6.52 14.43
N ILE A 70 -5.06 5.43 14.00
CA ILE A 70 -6.01 5.36 12.90
C ILE A 70 -7.42 5.48 13.49
N LEU A 71 -8.23 6.36 12.91
CA LEU A 71 -9.66 6.44 13.22
C LEU A 71 -10.39 5.23 12.65
N GLU A 72 -11.31 4.65 13.42
CA GLU A 72 -12.02 3.42 13.05
C GLU A 72 -12.75 3.54 11.70
N ASP A 73 -13.38 4.68 11.44
CA ASP A 73 -14.09 4.95 10.19
C ASP A 73 -13.16 5.08 8.96
N ARG A 74 -11.88 5.33 9.20
CA ARG A 74 -10.80 5.42 8.22
C ARG A 74 -9.92 4.17 8.16
N ARG A 75 -10.13 3.16 9.00
CA ARG A 75 -9.35 1.91 8.98
C ARG A 75 -9.49 1.18 7.65
N ILE A 76 -8.41 1.09 6.89
CA ILE A 76 -8.36 0.40 5.60
C ILE A 76 -8.48 -1.11 5.85
N ASP A 77 -9.34 -1.80 5.10
CA ASP A 77 -9.51 -3.25 5.22
C ASP A 77 -8.61 -4.03 4.26
N GLY A 78 -8.23 -3.43 3.13
CA GLY A 78 -7.39 -4.09 2.14
C GLY A 78 -6.77 -3.16 1.11
N ILE A 79 -5.81 -3.72 0.37
CA ILE A 79 -5.12 -3.08 -0.74
C ILE A 79 -5.23 -3.97 -1.98
N ALA A 80 -5.77 -3.46 -3.08
CA ALA A 80 -5.48 -4.02 -4.39
C ALA A 80 -4.21 -3.37 -4.93
N GLU A 81 -3.10 -4.13 -4.91
CA GLU A 81 -1.84 -3.72 -5.52
C GLU A 81 -1.75 -4.24 -6.94
N VAL A 82 -1.66 -3.31 -7.89
CA VAL A 82 -1.59 -3.62 -9.32
C VAL A 82 -0.29 -3.06 -9.87
N THR A 83 0.46 -3.86 -10.61
CA THR A 83 1.60 -3.39 -11.40
C THR A 83 1.44 -3.77 -12.85
N TYR A 84 1.95 -2.91 -13.74
CA TYR A 84 1.81 -3.08 -15.18
C TYR A 84 3.16 -3.34 -15.84
N GLN A 85 3.13 -4.13 -16.92
CA GLN A 85 4.31 -4.38 -17.75
C GLN A 85 4.79 -3.12 -18.47
N LYS A 86 3.86 -2.23 -18.84
CA LYS A 86 4.10 -1.02 -19.63
C LYS A 86 3.24 0.13 -19.12
N LEU A 87 3.72 1.37 -19.29
CA LEU A 87 3.03 2.58 -18.81
C LEU A 87 1.66 2.82 -19.45
N LEU A 88 1.46 2.36 -20.68
CA LEU A 88 0.19 2.52 -21.42
C LEU A 88 -0.78 1.35 -21.25
N ALA A 89 -0.38 0.29 -20.54
CA ALA A 89 -1.22 -0.90 -20.34
C ALA A 89 -2.60 -0.61 -19.71
N PRO A 90 -2.77 0.36 -18.79
CA PRO A 90 -4.09 0.68 -18.24
C PRO A 90 -5.12 1.13 -19.28
N ILE A 91 -4.70 1.64 -20.44
CA ILE A 91 -5.62 2.13 -21.49
C ILE A 91 -6.41 0.97 -22.13
N GLY A 92 -5.84 -0.24 -22.14
CA GLY A 92 -6.47 -1.44 -22.72
C GLY A 92 -7.50 -2.13 -21.81
N GLY A 93 -7.65 -1.69 -20.55
CA GLY A 93 -8.50 -2.35 -19.55
C GLY A 93 -9.90 -1.78 -19.39
N ARG A 94 -10.36 -0.86 -20.25
CA ARG A 94 -11.61 -0.09 -20.06
C ARG A 94 -12.85 -0.95 -19.77
N ARG A 95 -12.98 -2.12 -20.43
CA ARG A 95 -14.10 -3.05 -20.20
C ARG A 95 -14.03 -3.68 -18.81
N GLN A 96 -12.85 -4.11 -18.37
CA GLN A 96 -12.64 -4.68 -17.04
C GLN A 96 -12.80 -3.61 -15.96
N THR A 97 -12.36 -2.38 -16.21
CA THR A 97 -12.61 -1.24 -15.31
C THR A 97 -14.10 -0.97 -15.14
N ALA A 98 -14.90 -1.00 -16.22
CA ALA A 98 -16.35 -0.82 -16.13
C ALA A 98 -17.01 -1.94 -15.30
N LEU A 99 -16.63 -3.21 -15.53
CA LEU A 99 -17.13 -4.34 -14.75
C LEU A 99 -16.73 -4.24 -13.27
N ALA A 100 -15.49 -3.82 -12.99
CA ALA A 100 -15.04 -3.60 -11.63
C ALA A 100 -15.87 -2.50 -10.95
N PHE A 101 -16.15 -1.38 -11.63
CA PHE A 101 -16.98 -0.30 -11.09
C PHE A 101 -18.40 -0.76 -10.78
N GLU A 102 -19.01 -1.54 -11.67
CA GLU A 102 -20.35 -2.10 -11.43
C GLU A 102 -20.39 -3.01 -10.20
N ASP A 103 -19.30 -3.76 -9.95
CA ASP A 103 -19.22 -4.69 -8.84
C ASP A 103 -18.81 -4.04 -7.51
N GLU A 104 -18.02 -2.96 -7.52
CA GLU A 104 -17.49 -2.31 -6.31
C GLU A 104 -18.58 -1.95 -5.29
N VAL A 105 -19.78 -1.54 -5.75
CA VAL A 105 -20.92 -1.17 -4.89
C VAL A 105 -21.36 -2.32 -3.98
N ASN A 106 -21.18 -3.57 -4.43
CA ASN A 106 -21.58 -4.76 -3.69
C ASN A 106 -20.60 -5.11 -2.56
N VAL A 107 -19.38 -4.58 -2.63
CA VAL A 107 -18.23 -5.02 -1.82
C VAL A 107 -17.71 -3.92 -0.91
N PHE A 108 -17.58 -2.72 -1.45
CA PHE A 108 -16.88 -1.62 -0.79
C PHE A 108 -17.83 -0.48 -0.43
N ARG A 109 -17.62 0.10 0.76
CA ARG A 109 -18.22 1.39 1.11
C ARG A 109 -17.36 2.56 0.63
N ARG A 110 -16.05 2.36 0.52
CA ARG A 110 -15.09 3.39 0.07
C ARG A 110 -13.96 2.72 -0.72
N THR A 111 -13.52 3.39 -1.78
CA THR A 111 -12.30 3.03 -2.48
C THR A 111 -11.48 4.29 -2.79
N LEU A 112 -10.17 4.25 -2.57
CA LEU A 112 -9.25 5.33 -2.90
C LEU A 112 -8.12 4.80 -3.77
N MET A 113 -8.12 5.20 -5.04
CA MET A 113 -7.04 4.87 -5.95
C MET A 113 -5.89 5.85 -5.81
N HIS A 114 -4.74 5.35 -5.38
CA HIS A 114 -3.47 6.05 -5.42
C HIS A 114 -2.63 5.55 -6.59
N MET A 115 -2.36 6.44 -7.53
CA MET A 115 -1.45 6.19 -8.65
C MET A 115 -0.06 6.70 -8.30
N GLY A 116 0.97 5.89 -8.59
CA GLY A 116 2.33 6.40 -8.70
C GLY A 116 2.55 7.11 -10.03
N PHE A 117 3.43 8.12 -10.06
CA PHE A 117 4.04 8.54 -11.33
C PHE A 117 4.84 7.35 -11.87
N PRO A 118 5.03 7.20 -13.19
CA PRO A 118 6.03 6.27 -13.72
C PRO A 118 7.32 6.33 -12.90
N TYR A 119 7.78 5.17 -12.43
CA TYR A 119 9.01 5.04 -11.63
C TYR A 119 8.98 5.66 -10.22
N SER A 120 7.83 6.04 -9.69
CA SER A 120 7.67 6.45 -8.28
C SER A 120 7.48 5.29 -7.32
N SER A 121 7.33 4.07 -7.83
CA SER A 121 7.34 2.85 -7.02
C SER A 121 8.67 2.10 -7.21
N ARG A 122 9.18 1.54 -6.12
CA ARG A 122 10.47 0.82 -6.10
C ARG A 122 10.37 -0.42 -5.24
N TRP A 123 10.87 -1.54 -5.77
CA TRP A 123 11.09 -2.79 -5.05
C TRP A 123 12.57 -2.98 -4.84
N TYR A 124 13.02 -2.97 -3.59
CA TYR A 124 14.43 -2.96 -3.25
C TYR A 124 14.95 -4.37 -3.06
N HIS A 125 16.24 -4.56 -3.36
CA HIS A 125 16.95 -5.76 -2.93
C HIS A 125 17.40 -5.55 -1.47
N THR A 126 16.98 -6.46 -0.59
CA THR A 126 17.33 -6.44 0.84
C THR A 126 18.67 -7.14 1.08
N SER A 127 19.35 -6.77 2.17
CA SER A 127 20.56 -7.46 2.63
C SER A 127 20.26 -8.89 3.10
N THR A 128 19.07 -9.10 3.66
CA THR A 128 18.58 -10.42 4.08
C THR A 128 17.92 -11.10 2.89
N GLN A 129 18.46 -12.24 2.48
CA GLN A 129 17.84 -13.13 1.49
C GLN A 129 16.99 -14.17 2.22
N GLY A 130 15.76 -14.39 1.76
CA GLY A 130 14.86 -15.36 2.37
C GLY A 130 13.39 -15.11 2.01
N GLU A 131 12.54 -16.05 2.39
CA GLU A 131 11.09 -15.88 2.27
C GLU A 131 10.57 -14.86 3.29
N THR A 132 9.60 -14.06 2.88
CA THR A 132 8.88 -13.15 3.77
C THR A 132 7.73 -13.88 4.45
N GLN A 133 7.84 -14.12 5.76
CA GLN A 133 6.80 -14.77 6.55
C GLN A 133 5.73 -13.79 7.03
N LEU A 134 6.14 -12.57 7.40
CA LEU A 134 5.26 -11.53 7.91
C LEU A 134 5.40 -10.28 7.05
N ARG A 135 4.29 -9.58 6.83
CA ARG A 135 4.28 -8.29 6.15
C ARG A 135 3.51 -7.27 6.97
N ASP A 136 4.01 -6.05 6.96
CA ASP A 136 3.30 -4.88 7.41
C ASP A 136 3.28 -3.85 6.29
N VAL A 137 2.28 -2.97 6.32
CA VAL A 137 2.26 -1.74 5.50
C VAL A 137 2.32 -0.52 6.39
N LEU A 138 3.16 0.42 6.00
CA LEU A 138 3.33 1.72 6.63
C LEU A 138 2.80 2.77 5.66
N TYR A 139 1.76 3.51 6.04
CA TYR A 139 1.30 4.67 5.30
C TYR A 139 1.83 5.95 5.90
N PHE A 140 2.21 6.90 5.04
CA PHE A 140 2.81 8.16 5.45
C PHE A 140 1.95 9.32 4.98
N ARG A 141 1.63 10.22 5.92
CA ARG A 141 1.11 11.55 5.60
C ARG A 141 2.26 12.54 5.61
N ARG A 142 2.49 13.20 4.48
CA ARG A 142 3.51 14.24 4.37
C ARG A 142 3.12 15.44 5.25
N LYS A 143 4.10 15.96 5.99
CA LYS A 143 3.93 17.16 6.83
C LYS A 143 3.70 18.42 5.99
N ASP A 144 2.86 19.32 6.48
CA ASP A 144 2.64 20.62 5.84
C ASP A 144 3.97 21.39 5.70
N GLY A 145 4.12 22.10 4.57
CA GLY A 145 5.36 22.82 4.22
C GLY A 145 6.47 21.97 3.59
N VAL A 146 6.39 20.63 3.67
CA VAL A 146 7.38 19.74 3.03
C VAL A 146 7.11 19.63 1.53
N LYS A 147 8.11 19.94 0.70
CA LYS A 147 8.00 19.81 -0.77
C LYS A 147 7.87 18.34 -1.18
N SER A 148 7.05 18.07 -2.20
CA SER A 148 6.78 16.68 -2.65
C SER A 148 8.05 15.94 -3.09
N GLY A 149 8.99 16.64 -3.73
CA GLY A 149 10.28 16.07 -4.12
C GLY A 149 11.16 15.69 -2.94
N SER A 150 11.21 16.53 -1.90
CA SER A 150 11.94 16.24 -0.66
C SER A 150 11.34 15.04 0.07
N PHE A 151 10.00 14.99 0.17
CA PHE A 151 9.30 13.86 0.77
C PHE A 151 9.56 12.55 0.00
N LYS A 152 9.50 12.58 -1.34
CA LYS A 152 9.84 11.43 -2.18
C LYS A 152 11.27 10.94 -1.93
N LYS A 153 12.23 11.88 -1.89
CA LYS A 153 13.65 11.56 -1.62
C LYS A 153 13.82 10.94 -0.24
N PHE A 154 13.16 11.50 0.79
CA PHE A 154 13.14 10.93 2.12
C PHE A 154 12.60 9.49 2.11
N VAL A 155 11.41 9.24 1.55
CA VAL A 155 10.80 7.90 1.53
C VAL A 155 11.68 6.89 0.81
N GLN A 156 12.24 7.26 -0.34
CA GLN A 156 12.91 6.32 -1.25
C GLN A 156 14.42 6.19 -1.02
N ASP A 157 15.12 7.31 -0.90
CA ASP A 157 16.59 7.33 -0.81
C ASP A 157 17.08 7.46 0.65
N GLY A 158 16.19 7.83 1.58
CA GLY A 158 16.47 7.89 3.01
C GLY A 158 15.94 6.66 3.73
N LEU A 159 14.64 6.66 4.04
CA LEU A 159 13.99 5.65 4.86
C LEU A 159 14.09 4.24 4.27
N ALA A 160 13.66 4.04 3.02
CA ALA A 160 13.72 2.71 2.41
C ALA A 160 15.15 2.19 2.27
N SER A 161 16.13 3.06 1.97
CA SER A 161 17.54 2.68 1.93
C SER A 161 18.10 2.27 3.29
N GLN A 162 17.60 2.81 4.39
CA GLN A 162 17.93 2.32 5.73
C GLN A 162 17.26 0.96 5.99
N LEU A 163 15.96 0.84 5.71
CA LEU A 163 15.18 -0.38 5.95
C LEU A 163 15.77 -1.63 5.28
N VAL A 164 16.27 -1.51 4.04
CA VAL A 164 16.81 -2.66 3.29
C VAL A 164 18.09 -3.24 3.90
N THR A 165 18.74 -2.52 4.82
CA THR A 165 19.98 -2.97 5.47
C THR A 165 19.72 -3.70 6.79
N ILE A 166 18.49 -3.61 7.32
CA ILE A 166 18.14 -4.16 8.63
C ILE A 166 18.12 -5.70 8.56
N PRO A 167 18.85 -6.39 9.45
CA PRO A 167 18.80 -7.85 9.55
C PRO A 167 17.37 -8.34 9.82
N GLY A 168 16.94 -9.35 9.07
CA GLY A 168 15.59 -9.92 9.18
C GLY A 168 14.52 -9.19 8.37
N VAL A 169 14.82 -8.05 7.76
CA VAL A 169 13.93 -7.42 6.75
C VAL A 169 14.16 -8.09 5.40
N THR A 170 13.13 -8.75 4.89
CA THR A 170 13.17 -9.56 3.64
C THR A 170 12.49 -8.88 2.46
N GLU A 171 11.68 -7.85 2.69
CA GLU A 171 10.97 -7.14 1.63
C GLU A 171 10.85 -5.65 1.95
N VAL A 172 11.18 -4.80 0.98
CA VAL A 172 10.91 -3.36 1.05
C VAL A 172 10.35 -2.91 -0.30
N ARG A 173 9.09 -2.49 -0.31
CA ARG A 173 8.42 -1.91 -1.48
C ARG A 173 7.90 -0.54 -1.13
N THR A 174 8.30 0.47 -1.90
CA THR A 174 7.79 1.83 -1.73
C THR A 174 6.85 2.22 -2.85
N GLN A 175 5.82 2.98 -2.52
CA GLN A 175 5.00 3.70 -3.48
C GLN A 175 4.86 5.15 -3.01
N VAL A 176 5.25 6.12 -3.84
CA VAL A 176 4.98 7.55 -3.58
C VAL A 176 3.88 8.00 -4.52
N TYR A 177 2.81 8.52 -3.93
CA TYR A 177 1.56 8.78 -4.64
C TYR A 177 1.58 10.14 -5.34
N LEU A 178 0.86 10.21 -6.46
CA LEU A 178 0.48 11.48 -7.08
C LEU A 178 -0.56 12.21 -6.21
N PRO A 179 -0.70 13.54 -6.37
CA PRO A 179 -1.81 14.27 -5.79
C PRO A 179 -3.14 13.58 -6.11
N TRP A 180 -3.94 13.35 -5.07
CA TRP A 180 -5.23 12.72 -5.23
C TRP A 180 -6.14 13.59 -6.10
N ASN A 181 -6.91 12.95 -6.99
CA ASN A 181 -7.88 13.60 -7.85
C ASN A 181 -9.14 12.74 -7.93
N LYS A 182 -10.29 13.28 -7.50
CA LYS A 182 -11.57 12.56 -7.53
C LYS A 182 -11.95 12.04 -8.93
N ALA A 183 -11.55 12.72 -10.00
CA ALA A 183 -11.91 12.35 -11.35
C ALA A 183 -11.23 11.06 -11.85
N THR A 184 -10.20 10.55 -11.16
CA THR A 184 -9.50 9.33 -11.59
C THR A 184 -10.22 8.05 -11.22
N TRP A 185 -11.12 8.07 -10.22
CA TRP A 185 -11.92 6.92 -9.79
C TRP A 185 -13.21 7.43 -9.11
N ASN A 186 -14.35 7.26 -9.77
CA ASN A 186 -15.64 7.79 -9.30
C ASN A 186 -16.77 6.83 -9.64
N THR A 187 -16.77 5.70 -8.96
CA THR A 187 -17.82 4.68 -9.02
C THR A 187 -19.10 5.23 -8.34
N PRO A 188 -20.28 5.14 -8.98
CA PRO A 188 -21.53 5.54 -8.34
C PRO A 188 -21.79 4.76 -7.05
N ASN A 189 -22.31 5.41 -6.00
CA ASN A 189 -22.69 4.80 -4.71
C ASN A 189 -21.53 4.19 -3.89
N VAL A 190 -20.28 4.46 -4.25
CA VAL A 190 -19.09 4.18 -3.44
C VAL A 190 -18.49 5.51 -3.00
N ALA A 191 -18.08 5.61 -1.74
CA ALA A 191 -17.42 6.82 -1.27
C ALA A 191 -16.00 6.91 -1.86
N HIS A 192 -15.65 8.10 -2.32
CA HIS A 192 -14.28 8.45 -2.74
C HIS A 192 -13.83 9.75 -2.06
N ASP A 193 -14.40 10.07 -0.90
CA ASP A 193 -13.98 11.22 -0.12
C ASP A 193 -12.57 11.00 0.43
N ASN A 194 -11.71 12.01 0.24
CA ASN A 194 -10.36 12.01 0.76
C ASN A 194 -10.05 13.44 1.24
N PRO A 195 -10.51 13.82 2.44
CA PRO A 195 -10.28 15.15 2.96
C PRO A 195 -8.79 15.33 3.28
N LYS A 196 -8.32 16.58 3.25
CA LYS A 196 -6.88 16.90 3.25
C LYS A 196 -6.16 16.32 4.48
N GLU A 197 -6.83 16.37 5.62
CA GLU A 197 -6.38 15.84 6.89
C GLU A 197 -6.16 14.32 6.87
N ASP A 198 -6.79 13.58 5.96
CA ASP A 198 -6.66 12.13 5.83
C ASP A 198 -5.69 11.70 4.73
N HIS A 199 -5.16 12.64 3.93
CA HIS A 199 -4.34 12.32 2.74
C HIS A 199 -3.12 11.48 3.08
N LEU A 200 -3.08 10.27 2.51
CA LEU A 200 -1.88 9.46 2.46
C LEU A 200 -1.07 9.85 1.22
N HIS A 201 0.25 9.90 1.39
CA HIS A 201 1.18 10.41 0.37
C HIS A 201 2.20 9.36 -0.09
N ALA A 202 2.43 8.34 0.72
CA ALA A 202 3.23 7.19 0.36
C ALA A 202 2.83 5.96 1.18
N SER A 203 3.21 4.79 0.68
CA SER A 203 3.26 3.56 1.46
C SER A 203 4.60 2.87 1.35
N ILE A 204 4.95 2.11 2.39
CA ILE A 204 6.03 1.14 2.39
C ILE A 204 5.47 -0.20 2.85
N ILE A 205 5.56 -1.24 2.01
CA ILE A 205 5.40 -2.62 2.46
C ILE A 205 6.75 -3.09 2.98
N LEU A 206 6.74 -3.58 4.21
CA LEU A 206 7.90 -4.09 4.93
C LEU A 206 7.66 -5.55 5.26
N GLY A 207 8.53 -6.44 4.79
CA GLY A 207 8.48 -7.87 5.08
C GLY A 207 9.56 -8.29 6.06
N PHE A 208 9.24 -9.26 6.89
CA PHE A 208 10.12 -9.83 7.90
C PHE A 208 10.32 -11.33 7.68
N ALA A 209 11.49 -11.81 8.06
CA ALA A 209 11.85 -13.22 8.05
C ALA A 209 11.00 -14.02 9.05
N ASP A 210 10.70 -13.44 10.21
CA ASP A 210 9.92 -14.05 11.29
C ASP A 210 9.40 -12.99 12.29
N GLN A 211 8.65 -13.46 13.29
CA GLN A 211 8.07 -12.61 14.35
C GLN A 211 9.13 -11.92 15.20
N ALA A 212 10.25 -12.59 15.50
CA ALA A 212 11.30 -12.01 16.34
C ALA A 212 11.99 -10.83 15.63
N ALA A 213 12.20 -10.92 14.32
CA ALA A 213 12.71 -9.83 13.49
C ALA A 213 11.73 -8.64 13.48
N ARG A 214 10.43 -8.90 13.31
CA ARG A 214 9.36 -7.89 13.36
C ARG A 214 9.34 -7.16 14.70
N GLU A 215 9.34 -7.89 15.81
CA GLU A 215 9.33 -7.33 17.17
C GLU A 215 10.59 -6.51 17.45
N THR A 216 11.76 -7.04 17.09
CA THR A 216 13.04 -6.33 17.24
C THR A 216 13.05 -5.01 16.48
N PHE A 217 12.49 -4.99 15.26
CA PHE A 217 12.37 -3.78 14.47
C PHE A 217 11.54 -2.71 15.17
N TYR A 218 10.31 -3.04 15.61
CA TYR A 218 9.44 -2.05 16.24
C TYR A 218 9.89 -1.63 17.64
N ALA A 219 10.52 -2.54 18.41
CA ALA A 219 11.01 -2.23 19.75
C ALA A 219 12.24 -1.32 19.72
N ASN A 220 13.17 -1.55 18.79
CA ASN A 220 14.50 -0.95 18.84
C ASN A 220 14.79 0.04 17.70
N LEU A 221 14.38 -0.28 16.47
CA LEU A 221 14.80 0.46 15.28
C LEU A 221 13.79 1.52 14.86
N ALA A 222 12.50 1.18 14.81
CA ALA A 222 11.44 2.11 14.43
C ALA A 222 11.40 3.39 15.30
N PRO A 223 11.62 3.34 16.63
CA PRO A 223 11.66 4.55 17.44
C PRO A 223 12.83 5.48 17.08
N GLN A 224 13.97 4.92 16.65
CA GLN A 224 15.12 5.71 16.24
C GLN A 224 14.87 6.43 14.91
N LEU A 225 14.15 5.77 13.99
CA LEU A 225 13.75 6.37 12.71
C LEU A 225 12.85 7.60 12.89
N ASN A 226 12.14 7.72 14.01
CA ASN A 226 11.28 8.88 14.28
C ASN A 226 12.05 10.21 14.28
N ALA A 227 13.34 10.23 14.60
CA ALA A 227 14.14 11.45 14.55
C ALA A 227 14.16 12.10 13.14
N GLU A 228 14.11 11.29 12.09
CA GLU A 228 14.03 11.74 10.70
C GLU A 228 12.56 11.82 10.22
N VAL A 229 11.74 10.81 10.52
CA VAL A 229 10.34 10.72 10.05
C VAL A 229 9.55 11.98 10.40
N VAL A 230 9.65 12.50 11.63
CA VAL A 230 8.88 13.69 12.07
C VAL A 230 9.24 15.00 11.37
N GLN A 231 10.37 15.02 10.66
CA GLN A 231 10.77 16.15 9.83
C GLN A 231 9.99 16.20 8.51
N TYR A 232 9.58 15.04 8.00
CA TYR A 232 8.98 14.89 6.68
C TYR A 232 7.51 14.46 6.70
N ALA A 233 7.09 13.74 7.73
CA ALA A 233 5.76 13.19 7.89
C ALA A 233 5.07 13.75 9.14
N SER A 234 3.74 13.90 9.05
CA SER A 234 2.87 14.24 10.18
C SER A 234 2.07 13.04 10.68
N ALA A 235 2.01 11.94 9.91
CA ALA A 235 1.43 10.68 10.35
C ALA A 235 2.20 9.47 9.80
N VAL A 236 2.28 8.40 10.60
CA VAL A 236 2.64 7.05 10.14
C VAL A 236 1.61 6.06 10.68
N HIS A 237 0.86 5.44 9.78
CA HIS A 237 -0.13 4.43 10.12
C HIS A 237 0.40 3.06 9.74
N ALA A 238 0.55 2.18 10.72
CA ALA A 238 1.06 0.83 10.53
C ALA A 238 -0.06 -0.20 10.66
N TYR A 239 -0.09 -1.14 9.71
CA TYR A 239 -1.01 -2.27 9.67
C TYR A 239 -0.25 -3.56 9.45
N HIS A 240 -0.68 -4.61 10.13
CA HIS A 240 -0.31 -5.96 9.75
C HIS A 240 -1.06 -6.36 8.46
N ILE A 241 -0.36 -7.04 7.55
CA ILE A 241 -0.97 -7.71 6.40
C ILE A 241 -1.13 -9.18 6.76
N GLU A 242 -2.37 -9.59 7.04
CA GLU A 242 -2.70 -10.96 7.44
C GLU A 242 -2.59 -11.94 6.27
N LYS A 243 -2.94 -11.49 5.06
CA LYS A 243 -2.89 -12.32 3.85
C LYS A 243 -2.40 -11.51 2.66
N THR A 244 -1.49 -12.12 1.89
CA THR A 244 -1.09 -11.65 0.57
C THR A 244 -1.57 -12.67 -0.45
N LEU A 245 -2.59 -12.34 -1.23
CA LEU A 245 -3.19 -13.23 -2.21
C LEU A 245 -2.78 -12.80 -3.63
N PRO A 246 -1.86 -13.52 -4.29
CA PRO A 246 -1.49 -13.24 -5.66
C PRO A 246 -2.51 -13.83 -6.65
N PHE A 247 -2.95 -13.03 -7.61
CA PHE A 247 -3.83 -13.46 -8.69
C PHE A 247 -3.16 -13.35 -10.06
N VAL A 248 -2.17 -12.46 -10.18
CA VAL A 248 -1.27 -12.38 -11.33
C VAL A 248 0.15 -12.23 -10.82
N LEU A 249 1.07 -13.07 -11.31
CA LEU A 249 2.51 -12.98 -11.06
C LEU A 249 3.26 -13.13 -12.39
N ASP A 250 4.25 -12.27 -12.62
CA ASP A 250 5.04 -12.23 -13.86
C ASP A 250 4.19 -12.22 -15.14
N GLY A 251 3.04 -11.54 -15.08
CA GLY A 251 2.07 -11.44 -16.16
C GLY A 251 1.26 -12.70 -16.44
N LYS A 252 1.32 -13.71 -15.57
CA LYS A 252 0.53 -14.94 -15.64
C LYS A 252 -0.52 -14.96 -14.55
N ARG A 253 -1.75 -15.33 -14.89
CA ARG A 253 -2.82 -15.58 -13.90
C ARG A 253 -2.50 -16.83 -13.10
N MET A 254 -2.87 -16.81 -11.82
CA MET A 254 -2.71 -17.93 -10.89
C MET A 254 -3.96 -18.78 -10.79
#